data_AF-A0A081NTE2-F1
#
_entry.id   AF-A0A081NTE2-F1
#
_cell.length_a   1.000
_cell.length_b   1.000
_cell.length_c   1.000
_cell.angle_alpha   90.00
_cell.angle_beta   90.00
_cell.angle_gamma   90.00
#
_symmetry.space_group_name_H-M   'P 1'
#
loop_
_entity.id
_entity.type
_entity.pdbx_description
1 polymer ?
#
loop_
_entity_poly.entity_id
_entity_poly.type
_entity_poly.pdbx_seq_one_letter_code
_entity_poly.pdbx_strand_id
1 'polypeptide(L)'
;MVWRLLLCLLLLVLPACNAKTDPLKTGNTVIDWVDFVKLDGKEYNGVYEAVAASPDAATDEVVGTVKFRVEGAVTNPSYATKDGDAAFLQEGTRLYAVKGYPDHSLIAAKADNEVGGYKLYSVRNADGKLAHTWSYKDLPAERVIRIDVYVYSKQADAWQRFRSLERADTGLFMELLGHGQKKENYRPAVTGEDPKEYRVVFQTGEPVAHKQSLFRDDNYYYFHPSDTEVLPEEMGRFLTPRMPQS
;
A
#
# COMPACT_ATOMS: atom_id res chain seq x y z
N MET A 1 65.58 -5.39 40.95
CA MET A 1 64.95 -5.82 39.69
C MET A 1 63.79 -6.80 39.93
N VAL A 2 62.98 -6.59 40.98
CA VAL A 2 61.84 -7.48 41.35
C VAL A 2 60.51 -6.72 41.35
N TRP A 3 60.55 -5.38 41.35
CA TRP A 3 59.38 -4.50 41.23
C TRP A 3 58.68 -4.59 39.86
N ARG A 4 59.44 -4.80 38.77
CA ARG A 4 58.86 -4.84 37.41
C ARG A 4 58.14 -6.14 37.05
N LEU A 5 58.34 -7.21 37.83
CA LEU A 5 57.66 -8.50 37.64
C LEU A 5 56.30 -8.57 38.36
N LEU A 6 56.04 -7.70 39.35
CA LEU A 6 54.73 -7.61 40.02
C LEU A 6 53.69 -6.85 39.19
N LEU A 7 54.12 -6.00 38.24
CA LEU A 7 53.20 -5.24 37.37
C LEU A 7 52.67 -6.04 36.17
N CYS A 8 53.34 -7.13 35.77
CA CYS A 8 52.92 -7.95 34.63
C CYS A 8 51.92 -9.06 35.03
N LEU A 9 51.85 -9.42 36.31
CA LEU A 9 50.88 -10.41 36.81
C LEU A 9 49.52 -9.80 37.17
N LEU A 10 49.42 -8.46 37.23
CA LEU A 10 48.17 -7.74 37.53
C LEU A 10 47.27 -7.52 36.31
N LEU A 11 47.73 -7.88 35.10
CA LEU A 11 46.98 -7.70 33.84
C LEU A 11 46.20 -8.94 33.40
N LEU A 12 46.23 -10.03 34.17
CA LEU A 12 45.54 -11.29 33.85
C LEU A 12 44.24 -11.52 34.64
N VAL A 13 43.69 -10.48 35.26
CA VAL A 13 42.41 -10.56 35.98
C VAL A 13 41.41 -9.56 35.40
N LEU A 14 40.96 -9.82 34.17
CA LEU A 14 39.65 -9.38 33.70
C LEU A 14 38.79 -10.63 33.45
N PRO A 15 38.19 -11.23 34.49
CA PRO A 15 37.13 -12.19 34.26
C PRO A 15 35.93 -11.42 33.69
N ALA A 16 35.50 -11.84 32.51
CA ALA A 16 34.12 -11.82 32.04
C ALA A 16 33.26 -10.68 32.60
N CYS A 17 33.11 -9.60 31.82
CA CYS A 17 31.79 -8.98 31.75
C CYS A 17 30.82 -10.10 31.36
N ASN A 18 30.11 -10.63 32.37
CA ASN A 18 28.89 -11.39 32.14
C ASN A 18 28.08 -10.58 31.14
N ALA A 19 27.87 -11.19 29.98
CA ALA A 19 26.85 -10.79 29.05
C ALA A 19 25.56 -10.67 29.84
N LYS A 20 25.25 -9.45 30.30
CA LYS A 20 23.88 -9.08 30.55
C LYS A 20 23.23 -9.23 29.19
N THR A 21 22.58 -10.37 28.99
CA THR A 21 21.44 -10.49 28.10
C THR A 21 20.58 -9.28 28.42
N ASP A 22 20.72 -8.25 27.59
CA ASP A 22 19.97 -7.02 27.74
C ASP A 22 18.50 -7.40 27.55
N PRO A 23 17.66 -7.35 28.61
CA PRO A 23 16.25 -7.69 28.47
C PRO A 23 15.53 -6.70 27.55
N LEU A 24 16.18 -5.60 27.17
CA LEU A 24 15.64 -4.57 26.28
C LEU A 24 15.80 -4.88 24.79
N LYS A 25 16.35 -6.05 24.43
CA LYS A 25 16.23 -6.61 23.07
C LYS A 25 14.99 -7.49 22.88
N THR A 26 14.03 -7.48 23.81
CA THR A 26 12.64 -7.70 23.40
C THR A 26 12.22 -6.43 22.68
N GLY A 27 12.43 -6.39 21.37
CA GLY A 27 11.69 -5.44 20.54
C GLY A 27 10.24 -5.59 20.95
N ASN A 28 9.67 -4.56 21.57
CA ASN A 28 8.25 -4.50 21.82
C ASN A 28 7.62 -4.57 20.43
N THR A 29 7.25 -5.76 19.99
CA THR A 29 6.33 -5.96 18.87
C THR A 29 4.98 -5.48 19.39
N VAL A 30 4.86 -4.16 19.48
CA VAL A 30 3.59 -3.48 19.40
C VAL A 30 3.01 -3.94 18.08
N ILE A 31 1.78 -4.46 18.11
CA ILE A 31 1.04 -4.75 16.89
C ILE A 31 1.02 -3.46 16.08
N ASP A 32 1.80 -3.43 15.00
CA ASP A 32 1.68 -2.39 14.01
C ASP A 32 0.37 -2.68 13.28
N TRP A 33 -0.65 -1.86 13.52
CA TRP A 33 -2.01 -2.03 12.96
C TRP A 33 -2.06 -1.75 11.45
N VAL A 34 -0.91 -1.82 10.77
CA VAL A 34 -0.80 -1.87 9.32
C VAL A 34 -1.37 -3.18 8.79
N ASP A 35 -1.89 -3.13 7.59
CA ASP A 35 -2.32 -4.33 6.88
C ASP A 35 -1.11 -5.16 6.49
N PHE A 36 -0.91 -6.29 7.17
CA PHE A 36 0.22 -7.18 6.93
C PHE A 36 -0.19 -8.65 6.73
N VAL A 37 0.73 -9.40 6.15
CA VAL A 37 0.73 -10.87 6.09
C VAL A 37 2.14 -11.38 6.41
N LYS A 38 2.26 -12.40 7.25
CA LYS A 38 3.52 -13.11 7.54
C LYS A 38 3.54 -14.45 6.83
N LEU A 39 4.53 -14.69 5.99
CA LEU A 39 4.65 -15.92 5.20
C LEU A 39 6.12 -16.26 4.98
N ASP A 40 6.51 -17.49 5.30
CA ASP A 40 7.85 -18.05 5.11
C ASP A 40 8.99 -17.15 5.64
N GLY A 41 8.81 -16.62 6.85
CA GLY A 41 9.76 -15.71 7.50
C GLY A 41 9.81 -14.30 6.90
N LYS A 42 8.98 -14.00 5.89
CA LYS A 42 8.84 -12.67 5.28
C LYS A 42 7.61 -11.95 5.85
N GLU A 43 7.73 -10.63 5.97
CA GLU A 43 6.60 -9.75 6.24
C GLU A 43 6.21 -9.05 4.95
N TYR A 44 4.92 -9.04 4.66
CA TYR A 44 4.34 -8.31 3.54
C TYR A 44 3.37 -7.27 4.08
N ASN A 45 3.30 -6.11 3.43
CA ASN A 45 2.33 -5.08 3.75
C ASN A 45 1.41 -4.81 2.56
N GLY A 46 0.16 -4.46 2.85
CA GLY A 46 -0.83 -4.08 1.87
C GLY A 46 -0.35 -2.89 1.03
N VAL A 47 -0.50 -3.00 -0.29
CA VAL A 47 -0.14 -1.96 -1.24
C VAL A 47 -1.35 -1.07 -1.50
N TYR A 48 -1.24 0.22 -1.20
CA TYR A 48 -2.34 1.17 -1.33
C TYR A 48 -2.27 2.01 -2.60
N GLU A 49 -1.10 2.14 -3.22
CA GLU A 49 -0.82 2.94 -4.41
C GLU A 49 -0.92 2.13 -5.71
N ALA A 50 -1.28 0.85 -5.63
CA ALA A 50 -1.37 -0.03 -6.78
C ALA A 50 -2.62 -0.92 -6.72
N VAL A 51 -2.96 -1.49 -7.87
CA VAL A 51 -4.01 -2.52 -8.01
C VAL A 51 -3.56 -3.56 -9.01
N ALA A 52 -4.15 -4.76 -8.93
CA ALA A 52 -4.09 -5.69 -10.04
C ALA A 52 -4.69 -5.03 -11.30
N ALA A 53 -3.94 -5.00 -12.41
CA ALA A 53 -4.39 -4.35 -13.64
C ALA A 53 -5.62 -5.06 -14.25
N SER A 54 -5.76 -6.37 -13.96
CA SER A 54 -6.88 -7.22 -14.36
C SER A 54 -6.95 -8.45 -13.42
N PRO A 55 -8.04 -9.24 -13.45
CA PRO A 55 -8.11 -10.51 -12.72
C PRO A 55 -6.97 -11.48 -13.07
N ASP A 56 -6.43 -11.39 -14.28
CA ASP A 56 -5.33 -12.24 -14.75
C ASP A 56 -3.96 -11.76 -14.22
N ALA A 57 -3.88 -10.72 -13.40
CA ALA A 57 -2.62 -10.25 -12.82
C ALA A 57 -2.03 -11.26 -11.83
N ALA A 58 -2.89 -11.93 -11.08
CA ALA A 58 -2.50 -13.07 -10.25
C ALA A 58 -2.41 -14.34 -11.09
N THR A 59 -1.57 -15.26 -10.65
CA THR A 59 -1.48 -16.61 -11.22
C THR A 59 -2.34 -17.59 -10.40
N ASP A 60 -2.51 -18.81 -10.89
CA ASP A 60 -3.16 -19.89 -10.14
C ASP A 60 -2.24 -20.52 -9.08
N GLU A 61 -0.96 -20.12 -9.02
CA GLU A 61 -0.01 -20.62 -8.03
C GLU A 61 -0.32 -20.06 -6.65
N VAL A 62 -0.69 -20.96 -5.72
CA VAL A 62 -0.88 -20.63 -4.31
C VAL A 62 0.48 -20.69 -3.61
N VAL A 63 0.97 -19.53 -3.17
CA VAL A 63 2.25 -19.38 -2.47
C VAL A 63 2.09 -19.46 -0.95
N GLY A 64 0.86 -19.36 -0.44
CA GLY A 64 0.60 -19.42 0.99
C GLY A 64 -0.88 -19.45 1.32
N THR A 65 -1.18 -19.65 2.61
CA THR A 65 -2.54 -19.59 3.13
C THR A 65 -2.51 -18.97 4.53
N VAL A 66 -3.42 -18.02 4.78
CA VAL A 66 -3.58 -17.39 6.08
C VAL A 66 -4.05 -18.44 7.08
N LYS A 67 -3.37 -18.54 8.22
CA LYS A 67 -3.66 -19.48 9.32
C LYS A 67 -4.32 -18.81 10.51
N PHE A 68 -4.19 -17.48 10.63
CA PHE A 68 -4.73 -16.75 11.76
C PHE A 68 -4.97 -15.28 11.41
N ARG A 69 -6.17 -14.78 11.70
CA ARG A 69 -6.47 -13.34 11.62
C ARG A 69 -6.22 -12.70 12.98
N VAL A 70 -5.36 -11.68 13.01
CA VAL A 70 -4.99 -10.98 14.25
C VAL A 70 -6.07 -10.01 14.72
N GLU A 71 -6.67 -9.25 13.80
CA GLU A 71 -7.73 -8.29 14.12
C GLU A 71 -8.91 -8.97 14.82
N GLY A 72 -9.30 -8.43 15.98
CA GLY A 72 -10.40 -8.92 16.81
C GLY A 72 -10.10 -10.18 17.61
N ALA A 73 -9.04 -10.94 17.29
CA ALA A 73 -8.66 -12.16 18.01
C ALA A 73 -7.60 -11.91 19.09
N VAL A 74 -6.74 -10.92 18.88
CA VAL A 74 -5.62 -10.60 19.78
C VAL A 74 -5.93 -9.34 20.58
N THR A 75 -5.95 -9.47 21.91
CA THR A 75 -6.12 -8.34 22.85
C THR A 75 -4.82 -7.97 23.58
N ASN A 76 -3.78 -8.81 23.46
CA ASN A 76 -2.48 -8.57 24.07
C ASN A 76 -1.63 -7.67 23.14
N PRO A 77 -1.29 -6.43 23.55
CA PRO A 77 -0.50 -5.52 22.72
C PRO A 77 0.94 -6.01 22.47
N SER A 78 1.43 -6.98 23.25
CA SER A 78 2.76 -7.58 23.10
C SER A 78 2.76 -8.86 22.27
N TYR A 79 1.69 -9.15 21.54
CA TYR A 79 1.62 -10.31 20.66
C TYR A 79 2.67 -10.21 19.54
N ALA A 80 3.56 -11.20 19.48
CA ALA A 80 4.53 -11.32 18.40
C ALA A 80 3.90 -12.08 17.24
N THR A 81 3.73 -11.38 16.11
CA THR A 81 3.18 -11.98 14.88
C THR A 81 4.15 -13.01 14.28
N LYS A 82 3.61 -14.04 13.65
CA LYS A 82 4.35 -15.21 13.14
C LYS A 82 3.79 -15.69 11.80
N ASP A 83 4.51 -16.59 11.13
CA ASP A 83 4.09 -17.12 9.82
C ASP A 83 2.67 -17.71 9.83
N GLY A 84 1.88 -17.28 8.85
CA GLY A 84 0.45 -17.59 8.74
C GLY A 84 -0.45 -16.51 9.34
N ASP A 85 0.07 -15.56 10.11
CA ASP A 85 -0.72 -14.45 10.61
C ASP A 85 -1.00 -13.43 9.50
N ALA A 86 -2.21 -12.89 9.50
CA ALA A 86 -2.58 -11.71 8.74
C ALA A 86 -3.30 -10.70 9.64
N ALA A 87 -3.12 -9.41 9.37
CA ALA A 87 -3.83 -8.36 10.11
C ALA A 87 -5.34 -8.51 9.97
N PHE A 88 -5.83 -8.52 8.72
CA PHE A 88 -7.27 -8.43 8.41
C PHE A 88 -7.83 -9.60 7.59
N LEU A 89 -6.98 -10.34 6.86
CA LEU A 89 -7.44 -11.46 6.03
C LEU A 89 -7.98 -12.60 6.91
N GLN A 90 -9.07 -13.23 6.47
CA GLN A 90 -9.67 -14.36 7.19
C GLN A 90 -8.76 -15.60 7.12
N GLU A 91 -8.84 -16.44 8.15
CA GLU A 91 -8.21 -17.77 8.13
C GLU A 91 -8.70 -18.58 6.91
N GLY A 92 -7.78 -19.30 6.27
CA GLY A 92 -8.04 -20.05 5.04
C GLY A 92 -7.92 -19.23 3.75
N THR A 93 -7.72 -17.90 3.82
CA THR A 93 -7.49 -17.08 2.62
C THR A 93 -6.21 -17.52 1.91
N ARG A 94 -6.34 -17.88 0.63
CA ARG A 94 -5.20 -18.23 -0.23
C ARG A 94 -4.47 -16.98 -0.72
N LEU A 95 -3.15 -17.09 -0.78
CA LEU A 95 -2.24 -16.08 -1.29
C LEU A 95 -1.64 -16.59 -2.60
N TYR A 96 -1.65 -15.75 -3.62
CA TYR A 96 -1.29 -16.12 -5.00
C TYR A 96 -0.03 -15.38 -5.45
N ALA A 97 0.78 -16.02 -6.30
CA ALA A 97 1.87 -15.34 -6.98
C ALA A 97 1.33 -14.33 -8.01
N VAL A 98 2.04 -13.21 -8.19
CA VAL A 98 1.69 -12.15 -9.14
C VAL A 98 2.59 -12.25 -10.38
N LYS A 99 2.00 -12.13 -11.58
CA LYS A 99 2.76 -12.15 -12.84
C LYS A 99 3.80 -11.03 -12.85
N GLY A 100 5.02 -11.36 -13.28
CA GLY A 100 6.16 -10.42 -13.28
C GLY A 100 6.96 -10.42 -11.97
N TYR A 101 6.53 -11.13 -10.92
CA TYR A 101 7.19 -11.17 -9.61
C TYR A 101 7.47 -12.62 -9.15
N PRO A 102 8.32 -13.37 -9.88
CA PRO A 102 8.56 -14.81 -9.62
C PRO A 102 9.31 -15.09 -8.31
N ASP A 103 9.90 -14.07 -7.67
CA ASP A 103 10.56 -14.18 -6.37
C ASP A 103 9.61 -14.03 -5.18
N HIS A 104 8.31 -13.88 -5.47
CA HIS A 104 7.25 -13.61 -4.52
C HIS A 104 7.52 -12.35 -3.71
N SER A 105 8.19 -11.35 -4.29
CA SER A 105 8.32 -10.02 -3.68
C SER A 105 6.99 -9.24 -3.69
N LEU A 106 6.03 -9.70 -4.49
CA LEU A 106 4.64 -9.25 -4.51
C LEU A 106 3.71 -10.46 -4.55
N ILE A 107 2.72 -10.48 -3.66
CA ILE A 107 1.70 -11.53 -3.58
C ILE A 107 0.30 -10.90 -3.60
N ALA A 108 -0.71 -11.70 -3.91
CA ALA A 108 -2.10 -11.25 -4.02
C ALA A 108 -3.05 -12.09 -3.17
N ALA A 109 -4.03 -11.45 -2.56
CA ALA A 109 -5.19 -12.10 -1.94
C ALA A 109 -6.45 -11.71 -2.72
N LYS A 110 -7.33 -12.67 -3.00
CA LYS A 110 -8.58 -12.37 -3.71
C LYS A 110 -9.45 -11.43 -2.89
N ALA A 111 -9.93 -10.37 -3.52
CA ALA A 111 -10.75 -9.32 -2.92
C ALA A 111 -11.71 -8.80 -3.99
N ASP A 112 -12.91 -9.37 -4.07
CA ASP A 112 -13.85 -9.09 -5.17
C ASP A 112 -14.37 -7.64 -5.17
N ASN A 113 -14.25 -6.94 -4.04
CA ASN A 113 -14.55 -5.52 -3.93
C ASN A 113 -13.43 -4.61 -4.43
N GLU A 114 -12.20 -5.12 -4.62
CA GLU A 114 -11.05 -4.35 -5.09
C GLU A 114 -10.97 -4.28 -6.63
N VAL A 115 -10.35 -3.22 -7.14
CA VAL A 115 -10.10 -3.11 -8.58
C VAL A 115 -9.14 -4.23 -9.01
N GLY A 116 -9.51 -4.93 -10.08
CA GLY A 116 -8.78 -6.11 -10.54
C GLY A 116 -9.06 -7.37 -9.72
N GLY A 117 -9.89 -7.31 -8.68
CA GLY A 117 -10.33 -8.48 -7.90
C GLY A 117 -9.31 -9.02 -6.90
N TYR A 118 -8.21 -8.29 -6.68
CA TYR A 118 -7.15 -8.68 -5.77
C TYR A 118 -6.64 -7.51 -4.96
N LYS A 119 -6.30 -7.80 -3.70
CA LYS A 119 -5.50 -6.96 -2.84
C LYS A 119 -4.04 -7.39 -2.95
N LEU A 120 -3.14 -6.44 -3.18
CA LEU A 120 -1.72 -6.68 -3.37
C LEU A 120 -0.94 -6.46 -2.07
N TYR A 121 0.11 -7.25 -1.88
CA TYR A 121 0.97 -7.25 -0.70
C TYR A 121 2.44 -7.31 -1.12
N SER A 122 3.21 -6.26 -0.84
CA SER A 122 4.65 -6.19 -1.16
C SER A 122 5.46 -6.65 0.05
N VAL A 123 6.52 -7.41 -0.20
CA VAL A 123 7.47 -7.80 0.85
C VAL A 123 8.15 -6.57 1.43
N ARG A 124 8.43 -6.63 2.73
CA ARG A 124 9.21 -5.64 3.47
C ARG A 124 10.68 -6.05 3.50
N ASN A 125 11.55 -5.13 3.07
CA ASN A 125 12.99 -5.29 3.08
C ASN A 125 13.56 -5.20 4.50
N ALA A 126 14.83 -5.58 4.66
CA ALA A 126 15.54 -5.53 5.94
C ALA A 126 15.65 -4.11 6.53
N ASP A 127 15.57 -3.07 5.70
CA ASP A 127 15.54 -1.66 6.12
C ASP A 127 14.13 -1.19 6.54
N GLY A 128 13.14 -2.07 6.46
CA GLY A 128 11.76 -1.79 6.84
C GLY A 128 10.93 -1.08 5.77
N LYS A 129 11.44 -0.92 4.54
CA LYS A 129 10.67 -0.37 3.41
C LYS A 129 10.04 -1.48 2.60
N LEU A 130 9.00 -1.15 1.84
CA LEU A 130 8.47 -2.07 0.84
C LEU A 130 9.48 -2.24 -0.28
N ALA A 131 9.61 -3.47 -0.79
CA ALA A 131 10.41 -3.77 -1.96
C ALA A 131 9.91 -3.05 -3.21
N HIS A 132 8.60 -2.81 -3.29
CA HIS A 132 7.95 -2.16 -4.41
C HIS A 132 7.00 -1.06 -3.95
N THR A 133 7.00 0.06 -4.66
CA THR A 133 6.06 1.17 -4.49
C THR A 133 5.57 1.62 -5.86
N TRP A 134 4.33 2.14 -5.91
CA TRP A 134 3.66 2.53 -7.16
C TRP A 134 3.13 3.95 -7.11
N SER A 135 3.87 4.86 -6.48
CA SER A 135 3.53 6.29 -6.51
C SER A 135 3.31 6.73 -7.97
N TYR A 136 2.14 7.30 -8.26
CA TYR A 136 1.85 7.81 -9.60
C TYR A 136 2.76 9.01 -9.96
N LYS A 137 3.34 9.68 -8.97
CA LYS A 137 4.27 10.80 -9.19
C LYS A 137 5.58 10.36 -9.82
N ASP A 138 5.93 9.09 -9.63
CA ASP A 138 7.12 8.48 -10.23
C ASP A 138 6.79 7.81 -11.58
N LEU A 139 5.53 7.88 -12.04
CA LEU A 139 5.08 7.29 -13.30
C LEU A 139 5.24 8.29 -14.46
N PRO A 140 6.13 8.04 -15.43
CA PRO A 140 6.21 8.86 -16.62
C PRO A 140 4.91 8.81 -17.42
N ALA A 141 4.41 9.97 -17.84
CA ALA A 141 3.10 10.09 -18.50
C ALA A 141 3.02 9.28 -19.81
N GLU A 142 4.13 9.16 -20.53
CA GLU A 142 4.27 8.38 -21.76
C GLU A 142 4.12 6.86 -21.57
N ARG A 143 4.28 6.35 -20.33
CA ARG A 143 4.03 4.95 -20.01
C ARG A 143 2.55 4.64 -19.78
N VAL A 144 1.71 5.67 -19.62
CA VAL A 144 0.28 5.50 -19.38
C VAL A 144 -0.45 5.27 -20.70
N ILE A 145 -0.96 4.07 -20.89
CA ILE A 145 -1.68 3.68 -22.13
C ILE A 145 -3.20 3.90 -22.02
N ARG A 146 -3.74 3.90 -20.79
CA ARG A 146 -5.15 4.11 -20.48
C ARG A 146 -5.29 4.57 -19.04
N ILE A 147 -6.29 5.40 -18.76
CA ILE A 147 -6.67 5.75 -17.38
C ILE A 147 -8.10 5.26 -17.15
N ASP A 148 -8.29 4.41 -16.15
CA ASP A 148 -9.61 3.95 -15.73
C ASP A 148 -10.01 4.69 -14.45
N VAL A 149 -11.18 5.31 -14.47
CA VAL A 149 -11.78 5.99 -13.30
C VAL A 149 -12.84 5.07 -12.72
N TYR A 150 -12.76 4.82 -11.43
CA TYR A 150 -13.72 3.99 -10.68
C TYR A 150 -14.44 4.82 -9.62
N VAL A 151 -15.68 4.44 -9.35
CA VAL A 151 -16.50 4.94 -8.24
C VAL A 151 -16.98 3.77 -7.39
N TYR A 152 -17.12 3.99 -6.09
CA TYR A 152 -17.64 2.95 -5.20
C TYR A 152 -19.15 2.81 -5.36
N SER A 153 -19.61 1.58 -5.62
CA SER A 153 -21.03 1.26 -5.66
C SER A 153 -21.43 0.61 -4.34
N LYS A 154 -22.23 1.30 -3.53
CA LYS A 154 -22.80 0.73 -2.29
C LYS A 154 -23.70 -0.48 -2.55
N GLN A 155 -24.35 -0.52 -3.72
CA GLN A 155 -25.23 -1.63 -4.10
C GLN A 155 -24.43 -2.90 -4.41
N ALA A 156 -23.30 -2.77 -5.10
CA ALA A 156 -22.43 -3.89 -5.45
C ALA A 156 -21.38 -4.20 -4.38
N ASP A 157 -21.24 -3.31 -3.38
CA ASP A 157 -20.16 -3.31 -2.39
C ASP A 157 -18.76 -3.41 -3.04
N ALA A 158 -18.57 -2.70 -4.16
CA ALA A 158 -17.39 -2.85 -5.01
C ALA A 158 -17.09 -1.59 -5.83
N TRP A 159 -15.83 -1.47 -6.25
CA TRP A 159 -15.40 -0.42 -7.18
C TRP A 159 -15.83 -0.75 -8.61
N GLN A 160 -16.65 0.13 -9.18
CA GLN A 160 -17.15 -0.01 -10.54
C GLN A 160 -16.49 1.01 -11.45
N ARG A 161 -16.05 0.55 -12.62
CA ARG A 161 -15.44 1.43 -13.61
C ARG A 161 -16.50 2.39 -14.14
N PHE A 162 -16.28 3.67 -13.87
CA PHE A 162 -17.11 4.78 -14.30
C PHE A 162 -16.75 5.24 -15.71
N ARG A 163 -15.45 5.32 -16.02
CA ARG A 163 -14.94 5.82 -17.30
C ARG A 163 -13.58 5.21 -17.63
N SER A 164 -13.28 5.08 -18.92
CA SER A 164 -11.93 4.84 -19.43
C SER A 164 -11.52 6.00 -20.34
N LEU A 165 -10.29 6.50 -20.15
CA LEU A 165 -9.67 7.55 -20.95
C LEU A 165 -8.55 6.95 -21.79
N GLU A 166 -8.51 7.31 -23.07
CA GLU A 166 -7.52 6.83 -24.02
C GLU A 166 -6.99 7.99 -24.87
N ARG A 167 -5.81 7.81 -25.46
CA ARG A 167 -5.20 8.75 -26.42
C ARG A 167 -5.09 10.18 -25.86
N ALA A 168 -5.68 11.16 -26.53
CA ALA A 168 -5.59 12.57 -26.16
C ALA A 168 -6.16 12.85 -24.76
N ASP A 169 -7.20 12.10 -24.33
CA ASP A 169 -7.79 12.28 -23.00
C ASP A 169 -6.82 11.85 -21.90
N THR A 170 -6.00 10.81 -22.14
CA THR A 170 -4.94 10.40 -21.21
C THR A 170 -3.90 11.51 -21.05
N GLY A 171 -3.43 12.10 -22.16
CA GLY A 171 -2.46 13.19 -22.14
C GLY A 171 -2.97 14.41 -21.39
N LEU A 172 -4.20 14.86 -21.70
CA LEU A 172 -4.81 16.00 -21.03
C LEU A 172 -5.05 15.74 -19.54
N PHE A 173 -5.47 14.52 -19.16
CA PHE A 173 -5.66 14.18 -17.75
C PHE A 173 -4.33 14.27 -16.99
N MET A 174 -3.25 13.68 -17.54
CA MET A 174 -1.92 13.72 -16.93
C MET A 174 -1.37 15.14 -16.83
N GLU A 175 -1.61 15.98 -17.84
CA GLU A 175 -1.26 17.41 -17.80
C GLU A 175 -1.97 18.13 -16.64
N LEU A 176 -3.28 17.94 -16.50
CA LEU A 176 -4.03 18.54 -15.39
C LEU A 176 -3.54 18.07 -14.01
N LEU A 177 -3.09 16.82 -13.88
CA LEU A 177 -2.46 16.36 -12.63
C LEU A 177 -1.18 17.12 -12.31
N GLY A 178 -0.37 17.43 -13.32
CA GLY A 178 0.86 18.23 -13.18
C GLY A 178 0.62 19.68 -12.75
N HIS A 179 -0.62 20.18 -12.87
CA HIS A 179 -1.03 21.50 -12.43
C HIS A 179 -1.64 21.53 -11.02
N GLY A 180 -1.61 20.41 -10.29
CA GLY A 180 -2.03 20.35 -8.90
C GLY A 180 -1.24 21.33 -8.02
N GLN A 181 -1.95 22.04 -7.15
CA GLN A 181 -1.35 23.01 -6.23
C GLN A 181 -1.44 22.50 -4.79
N LYS A 182 -0.28 22.44 -4.13
CA LYS A 182 -0.24 22.20 -2.69
C LYS A 182 -0.92 23.37 -1.98
N LYS A 183 -1.94 23.06 -1.19
CA LYS A 183 -2.65 24.05 -0.39
C LYS A 183 -2.47 23.69 1.07
N GLU A 184 -1.57 24.42 1.72
CA GLU A 184 -1.33 24.25 3.15
C GLU A 184 -2.64 24.38 3.93
N ASN A 185 -2.86 23.45 4.87
CA ASN A 185 -4.06 23.41 5.71
C ASN A 185 -5.38 23.32 4.94
N TYR A 186 -5.39 22.79 3.71
CA TYR A 186 -6.63 22.49 3.01
C TYR A 186 -7.51 21.57 3.86
N ARG A 187 -8.74 21.98 4.07
CA ARG A 187 -9.77 21.18 4.74
C ARG A 187 -10.91 20.98 3.74
N PRO A 188 -11.28 19.73 3.43
CA PRO A 188 -12.41 19.47 2.57
C PRO A 188 -13.65 20.17 3.10
N ALA A 189 -14.37 20.87 2.21
CA ALA A 189 -15.63 21.49 2.55
C ALA A 189 -16.72 20.42 2.59
N VAL A 190 -17.21 20.12 3.80
CA VAL A 190 -18.25 19.11 4.02
C VAL A 190 -19.50 19.84 4.52
N THR A 191 -20.20 20.55 3.63
CA THR A 191 -21.40 21.29 4.03
C THR A 191 -22.69 20.47 3.91
N GLY A 192 -22.62 19.30 3.26
CA GLY A 192 -23.75 18.37 3.10
C GLY A 192 -23.37 16.90 3.17
N GLU A 193 -22.79 16.37 2.09
CA GLU A 193 -22.37 14.96 1.99
C GLU A 193 -20.85 14.83 2.11
N ASP A 194 -20.38 13.63 2.48
CA ASP A 194 -18.96 13.31 2.47
C ASP A 194 -18.36 13.52 1.07
N PRO A 195 -17.10 13.96 0.95
CA PRO A 195 -16.45 14.13 -0.33
C PRO A 195 -16.52 12.85 -1.17
N LYS A 196 -16.90 13.01 -2.44
CA LYS A 196 -17.01 11.88 -3.36
C LYS A 196 -15.63 11.37 -3.74
N GLU A 197 -15.36 10.10 -3.47
CA GLU A 197 -14.11 9.44 -3.85
C GLU A 197 -14.18 8.83 -5.25
N TYR A 198 -13.09 9.00 -5.98
CA TYR A 198 -12.75 8.32 -7.22
C TYR A 198 -11.44 7.57 -7.03
N ARG A 199 -11.35 6.36 -7.61
CA ARG A 199 -10.05 5.69 -7.79
C ARG A 199 -9.63 5.86 -9.24
N VAL A 200 -8.49 6.50 -9.44
CA VAL A 200 -7.88 6.70 -10.75
C VAL A 200 -6.80 5.64 -10.91
N VAL A 201 -6.92 4.80 -11.94
CA VAL A 201 -6.01 3.70 -12.22
C VAL A 201 -5.28 3.96 -13.52
N PHE A 202 -3.96 4.10 -13.45
CA PHE A 202 -3.07 4.35 -14.59
C PHE A 202 -2.56 3.02 -15.12
N GLN A 203 -3.09 2.60 -16.25
CA GLN A 203 -2.72 1.36 -16.92
C GLN A 203 -1.44 1.57 -17.72
N THR A 204 -0.48 0.67 -17.55
CA THR A 204 0.82 0.69 -18.24
C THR A 204 1.01 -0.51 -19.17
N GLY A 205 0.07 -1.45 -19.16
CA GLY A 205 0.20 -2.76 -19.81
C GLY A 205 0.90 -3.82 -18.95
N GLU A 206 1.39 -3.44 -17.76
CA GLU A 206 1.94 -4.37 -16.78
C GLU A 206 0.83 -5.04 -15.95
N PRO A 207 1.10 -6.19 -15.30
CA PRO A 207 0.13 -6.87 -14.44
C PRO A 207 -0.33 -6.04 -13.24
N VAL A 208 0.45 -5.05 -12.84
CA VAL A 208 0.15 -4.14 -11.74
C VAL A 208 -0.01 -2.74 -12.30
N ALA A 209 -1.11 -2.07 -11.97
CA ALA A 209 -1.39 -0.70 -12.37
C ALA A 209 -1.23 0.25 -11.18
N HIS A 210 -0.81 1.48 -11.46
CA HIS A 210 -0.74 2.52 -10.43
C HIS A 210 -2.15 3.01 -10.11
N LYS A 211 -2.39 3.35 -8.84
CA LYS A 211 -3.68 3.85 -8.36
C LYS A 211 -3.47 5.11 -7.50
N GLN A 212 -4.30 6.11 -7.73
CA GLN A 212 -4.41 7.28 -6.87
C GLN A 212 -5.88 7.51 -6.51
N SER A 213 -6.16 7.74 -5.22
CA SER A 213 -7.47 8.23 -4.78
C SER A 213 -7.56 9.74 -5.05
N LEU A 214 -8.68 10.15 -5.63
CA LEU A 214 -9.01 11.53 -5.96
C LEU A 214 -10.39 11.83 -5.38
N PHE A 215 -10.54 12.97 -4.73
CA PHE A 215 -11.75 13.35 -4.04
C PHE A 215 -12.36 14.61 -4.65
N ARG A 216 -13.68 14.74 -4.55
CA ARG A 216 -14.43 15.95 -4.88
C ARG A 216 -15.27 16.34 -3.67
N ASP A 217 -14.98 17.48 -3.07
CA ASP A 217 -15.86 18.09 -2.07
C ASP A 217 -16.80 19.11 -2.74
N ASP A 218 -17.37 20.07 -2.01
CA ASP A 218 -18.24 21.10 -2.58
C ASP A 218 -17.50 22.09 -3.50
N ASN A 219 -16.20 22.31 -3.30
CA ASN A 219 -15.44 23.36 -3.99
C ASN A 219 -14.38 22.86 -4.99
N TYR A 220 -13.65 21.78 -4.69
CA TYR A 220 -12.48 21.37 -5.45
C TYR A 220 -12.38 19.87 -5.69
N TYR A 221 -11.64 19.52 -6.74
CA TYR A 221 -11.02 18.20 -6.88
C TYR A 221 -9.67 18.20 -6.17
N TYR A 222 -9.34 17.13 -5.45
CA TYR A 222 -8.08 17.09 -4.70
C TYR A 222 -7.56 15.67 -4.46
N PHE A 223 -6.26 15.56 -4.22
CA PHE A 223 -5.62 14.35 -3.67
C PHE A 223 -5.56 14.41 -2.15
N HIS A 224 -5.67 13.25 -1.50
CA HIS A 224 -5.60 13.05 -0.05
C HIS A 224 -5.40 11.54 0.23
N PRO A 225 -4.86 11.09 1.38
CA PRO A 225 -4.24 11.84 2.48
C PRO A 225 -2.77 12.16 2.31
N SER A 226 -2.04 11.41 1.49
CA SER A 226 -0.57 11.40 1.52
C SER A 226 0.08 12.67 0.93
N ASP A 227 -0.58 13.35 -0.01
CA ASP A 227 -0.12 14.64 -0.54
C ASP A 227 -1.33 15.50 -0.94
N THR A 228 -1.77 16.39 -0.06
CA THR A 228 -2.97 17.19 -0.28
C THR A 228 -2.73 18.27 -1.34
N GLU A 229 -3.21 18.00 -2.54
CA GLU A 229 -3.08 18.86 -3.71
C GLU A 229 -4.46 19.15 -4.30
N VAL A 230 -4.76 20.43 -4.49
CA VAL A 230 -5.98 20.88 -5.18
C VAL A 230 -5.72 20.86 -6.68
N LEU A 231 -6.62 20.22 -7.42
CA LEU A 231 -6.54 20.03 -8.86
C LEU A 231 -7.37 21.08 -9.61
N PRO A 232 -7.03 21.36 -10.88
CA PRO A 232 -7.83 22.27 -11.71
C PRO A 232 -9.29 21.81 -11.85
N GLU A 233 -10.22 22.78 -11.97
CA GLU A 233 -11.65 22.50 -12.11
C GLU A 233 -11.98 21.69 -13.38
N GLU A 234 -11.15 21.86 -14.42
CA GLU A 234 -11.22 21.13 -15.69
C GLU A 234 -11.17 19.61 -15.51
N MET A 235 -10.65 19.12 -14.38
CA MET A 235 -10.68 17.71 -14.01
C MET A 235 -12.11 17.15 -14.03
N GLY A 236 -13.11 17.99 -13.73
CA GLY A 236 -14.52 17.61 -13.76
C GLY A 236 -15.02 17.07 -15.10
N ARG A 237 -14.35 17.42 -16.22
CA ARG A 237 -14.66 16.89 -17.56
C ARG A 237 -14.55 15.37 -17.65
N PHE A 238 -13.68 14.78 -16.82
CA PHE A 238 -13.42 13.34 -16.78
C PHE A 238 -14.18 12.63 -15.66
N LEU A 239 -14.47 13.33 -14.56
CA LEU A 239 -14.98 12.73 -13.33
C LEU A 239 -16.49 12.92 -13.12
N THR A 240 -17.11 13.87 -13.80
CA THR A 240 -18.56 14.10 -13.72
C THR A 240 -19.26 13.52 -14.96
N PRO A 241 -20.44 12.88 -14.82
CA PRO A 241 -21.26 12.51 -15.96
C PRO A 241 -21.62 13.79 -16.75
N ARG A 242 -21.56 13.73 -18.09
CA ARG A 242 -22.17 14.81 -18.88
C ARG A 242 -23.67 14.75 -18.63
N MET A 243 -24.27 15.84 -18.15
CA MET A 243 -25.73 15.93 -18.19
C MET A 243 -26.17 15.82 -19.66
N PRO A 244 -27.26 15.11 -19.97
CA PRO A 244 -27.84 15.16 -21.30
C PRO A 244 -28.06 16.63 -21.64
N GLN A 245 -27.58 17.07 -22.79
CA GLN A 245 -28.01 18.36 -23.31
C GLN A 245 -29.50 18.22 -23.59
N SER A 246 -30.31 18.94 -22.81
CA SER A 246 -31.75 19.11 -23.01
C SER A 246 -32.03 19.80 -24.33
#